data_AF-A0A3A0CYR5-F1
#
_entry.id   AF-A0A3A0CYR5-F1
#
_cell.length_a   1.000
_cell.length_b   1.000
_cell.length_c   1.000
_cell.angle_alpha   90.00
_cell.angle_beta   90.00
_cell.angle_gamma   90.00
#
_symmetry.space_group_name_H-M   'P 1'
#
loop_
_entity.id
_entity.type
_entity.pdbx_description
1 polymer ?
#
loop_
_entity_poly.entity_id
_entity_poly.type
_entity_poly.pdbx_seq_one_letter_code
_entity_poly.pdbx_strand_id
1 'polypeptide(L)'
;MGAAIAVRQNRYISAFTAAEATSPQRASSLEQLGQRDSWIFRRLVAAGVFVRAGATEFWLDERAAAEFMERRRRFALETVGALLLIFALVMYWMNR
;
A
#
# COMPACT_ATOMS: atom_id res chain seq x y z
N MET A 1 -7.15 4.32 14.63
CA MET A 1 -7.59 3.15 13.83
C MET A 1 -6.60 2.69 12.73
N GLY A 2 -5.43 3.33 12.55
CA GLY A 2 -4.44 2.91 11.54
C GLY A 2 -3.60 1.66 11.87
N ALA A 3 -3.44 1.32 13.16
CA ALA A 3 -2.56 0.24 13.59
C ALA A 3 -3.03 -1.16 13.13
N ALA A 4 -4.33 -1.46 13.22
CA ALA A 4 -4.87 -2.77 12.82
C ALA A 4 -4.75 -3.03 11.30
N ILE A 5 -4.85 -1.96 10.50
CA ILE A 5 -4.69 -2.05 9.04
C ILE A 5 -3.23 -2.32 8.69
N ALA A 6 -2.29 -1.62 9.34
CA ALA A 6 -0.85 -1.81 9.12
C ALA A 6 -0.40 -3.24 9.47
N VAL A 7 -0.87 -3.78 10.61
CA VAL A 7 -0.57 -5.17 11.01
C VAL A 7 -1.05 -6.17 9.95
N ARG A 8 -2.25 -5.96 9.40
CA ARG A 8 -2.80 -6.86 8.38
C ARG A 8 -2.07 -6.76 7.04
N GLN A 9 -1.62 -5.56 6.65
CA GLN A 9 -0.77 -5.37 5.47
C GLN A 9 0.58 -6.09 5.64
N ASN A 10 1.23 -5.93 6.79
CA ASN A 10 2.49 -6.61 7.09
C ASN A 10 2.35 -8.13 7.04
N ARG A 11 1.20 -8.68 7.49
CA ARG A 11 0.95 -10.13 7.43
C ARG A 11 0.95 -10.66 5.99
N TYR A 12 0.34 -9.94 5.04
CA TYR A 12 0.39 -10.35 3.63
C TYR A 12 1.82 -10.24 3.08
N ILE A 13 2.50 -9.12 3.33
CA ILE A 13 3.88 -8.91 2.84
C ILE A 13 4.80 -10.03 3.38
N SER A 14 4.81 -10.27 4.69
CA SER A 14 5.61 -11.35 5.28
C SER A 14 5.24 -12.73 4.75
N ALA A 15 3.96 -13.01 4.49
CA ALA A 15 3.55 -14.31 3.93
C ALA A 15 4.08 -14.53 2.51
N PHE A 16 3.98 -13.51 1.63
CA PHE A 16 4.51 -13.60 0.27
C PHE A 16 6.05 -13.60 0.26
N THR A 17 6.71 -12.84 1.13
CA THR A 17 8.18 -12.86 1.27
C THR A 17 8.66 -14.23 1.79
N ALA A 18 8.00 -14.80 2.79
CA ALA A 18 8.36 -16.12 3.34
C ALA A 18 8.18 -17.25 2.33
N ALA A 19 7.26 -17.10 1.38
CA ALA A 19 7.07 -18.01 0.26
C ALA A 19 7.96 -17.71 -0.96
N GLU A 20 8.88 -16.74 -0.85
CA GLU A 20 9.71 -16.24 -1.94
C GLU A 20 8.92 -15.79 -3.19
N ALA A 21 7.65 -15.44 -3.00
CA ALA A 21 6.73 -15.01 -4.02
C ALA A 21 6.93 -13.53 -4.36
N THR A 22 8.18 -13.15 -4.62
CA THR A 22 8.64 -11.79 -4.94
C THR A 22 8.95 -11.60 -6.42
N SER A 23 8.68 -12.62 -7.23
CA SER A 23 8.91 -12.63 -8.68
C SER A 23 7.78 -13.34 -9.41
N PRO A 24 7.52 -13.01 -10.69
CA PRO A 24 6.46 -13.65 -11.47
C PRO A 24 6.60 -15.18 -11.53
N GLN A 25 7.83 -15.69 -11.57
CA GLN A 25 8.12 -17.12 -11.66
C GLN A 25 7.86 -17.87 -10.35
N ARG A 26 7.80 -17.16 -9.23
CA ARG A 26 7.53 -17.71 -7.89
C ARG A 26 6.20 -17.23 -7.34
N ALA A 27 5.31 -16.74 -8.18
CA ALA A 27 4.01 -16.27 -7.75
C ALA A 27 3.25 -17.35 -6.98
N SER A 28 2.51 -16.93 -5.96
CA SER A 28 1.77 -17.84 -5.10
C SER A 28 0.34 -17.34 -4.89
N SER A 29 -0.57 -18.26 -4.64
CA SER A 29 -1.97 -17.93 -4.39
C SER A 29 -2.22 -17.67 -2.91
N LEU A 30 -3.25 -16.86 -2.62
CA LEU A 30 -3.66 -16.60 -1.23
C LEU A 30 -4.03 -17.88 -0.49
N GLU A 31 -4.67 -18.84 -1.15
CA GLU A 31 -5.04 -20.13 -0.56
C GLU A 31 -3.81 -20.94 -0.16
N GLN A 32 -2.79 -21.02 -1.01
CA GLN A 32 -1.52 -21.68 -0.67
C GLN A 32 -0.82 -21.03 0.52
N LEU A 33 -0.95 -19.71 0.68
CA LEU A 33 -0.40 -18.94 1.81
C LEU A 33 -1.31 -18.93 3.05
N GLY A 34 -2.43 -19.68 3.03
CA GLY A 34 -3.41 -19.71 4.12
C GLY A 34 -4.05 -18.35 4.41
N GLN A 35 -4.05 -17.45 3.42
CA GLN A 35 -4.63 -16.12 3.52
C GLN A 35 -5.99 -16.07 2.82
N ARG A 36 -6.87 -15.21 3.33
CA ARG A 36 -8.16 -14.93 2.69
C ARG A 36 -8.06 -13.67 1.85
N ASP A 37 -8.77 -13.66 0.73
CA ASP A 37 -9.05 -12.43 0.00
C ASP A 37 -9.81 -11.49 0.93
N SER A 38 -9.28 -10.27 1.06
CA SER A 38 -9.89 -9.23 1.86
C SER A 38 -9.81 -7.92 1.10
N TRP A 39 -10.71 -6.99 1.44
CA TRP A 39 -10.70 -5.66 0.84
C TRP A 39 -9.34 -4.94 0.98
N ILE A 40 -8.57 -5.25 2.03
CA ILE A 40 -7.20 -4.75 2.22
C ILE A 40 -6.25 -5.33 1.17
N PHE A 41 -6.34 -6.63 0.90
CA PHE A 41 -5.54 -7.27 -0.14
C PHE A 41 -5.87 -6.70 -1.52
N ARG A 42 -7.17 -6.58 -1.86
CA ARG A 42 -7.60 -5.94 -3.12
C ARG A 42 -7.09 -4.52 -3.25
N ARG A 43 -7.05 -3.76 -2.16
CA ARG A 43 -6.47 -2.41 -2.13
C ARG A 43 -4.96 -2.43 -2.39
N LEU A 44 -4.22 -3.43 -1.91
CA LEU A 44 -2.79 -3.60 -2.19
C LEU A 44 -2.54 -4.03 -3.64
N VAL A 45 -3.41 -4.85 -4.23
CA VAL A 45 -3.37 -5.18 -5.66
C VAL A 45 -3.64 -3.94 -6.52
N ALA A 46 -4.69 -3.17 -6.19
CA ALA A 46 -4.99 -1.91 -6.89
C ALA A 46 -3.87 -0.87 -6.74
N ALA A 47 -3.10 -0.94 -5.66
CA ALA A 47 -1.92 -0.12 -5.41
C ALA A 47 -0.67 -0.59 -6.19
N GLY A 48 -0.72 -1.74 -6.86
CA GLY A 48 0.42 -2.33 -7.57
C GLY A 48 1.43 -3.05 -6.67
N VAL A 49 1.17 -3.17 -5.37
CA VAL A 49 2.06 -3.87 -4.41
C VAL A 49 2.05 -5.38 -4.66
N PHE A 50 0.88 -5.93 -4.96
CA PHE A 50 0.72 -7.32 -5.38
C PHE A 50 0.30 -7.37 -6.85
N VAL A 51 1.14 -7.97 -7.68
CA VAL A 51 0.92 -8.07 -9.12
C VAL A 51 0.42 -9.48 -9.46
N ARG A 52 -0.60 -9.56 -10.31
CA ARG A 52 -1.19 -10.83 -10.72
C ARG A 52 -0.29 -11.51 -11.75
N ALA A 53 0.10 -12.76 -11.50
CA ALA A 53 0.86 -13.58 -12.45
C ALA A 53 0.01 -14.68 -13.12
N GLY A 54 -1.13 -15.02 -12.52
CA GLY A 54 -2.01 -16.08 -13.02
C GLY A 54 -3.48 -15.86 -12.63
N ALA A 55 -4.31 -16.90 -12.76
CA ALA A 55 -5.73 -16.82 -12.41
C ALA A 55 -5.94 -16.54 -10.90
N THR A 56 -5.13 -17.14 -10.04
CA THR A 56 -5.23 -16.99 -8.57
C THR A 56 -3.90 -16.62 -7.91
N GLU A 57 -2.85 -16.50 -8.72
CA GLU A 57 -1.47 -16.31 -8.27
C GLU A 57 -1.06 -14.83 -8.33
N PHE A 58 -0.39 -14.40 -7.27
CA PHE A 58 0.14 -13.06 -7.13
C PHE A 58 1.61 -13.14 -6.74
N TRP A 59 2.37 -12.11 -7.07
CA TRP A 59 3.71 -11.91 -6.55
C TRP A 59 3.80 -10.51 -5.95
N LEU A 60 4.64 -10.39 -4.93
CA LEU A 60 4.97 -9.14 -4.28
C LEU A 60 5.99 -8.40 -5.14
N ASP A 61 5.61 -7.26 -5.68
CA ASP A 61 6.57 -6.36 -6.30
C ASP A 61 7.22 -5.52 -5.19
N GLU A 62 8.43 -5.92 -4.78
CA GLU A 62 9.18 -5.25 -3.73
C GLU A 62 9.51 -3.79 -4.09
N ARG A 63 9.69 -3.49 -5.38
CA ARG A 63 9.90 -2.11 -5.85
C ARG A 63 8.62 -1.30 -5.72
N ALA A 64 7.48 -1.86 -6.14
CA ALA A 64 6.20 -1.20 -5.96
C ALA A 64 5.83 -1.04 -4.47
N ALA A 65 6.20 -2.00 -3.61
CA ALA A 65 6.02 -1.89 -2.16
C ALA A 65 6.83 -0.71 -1.57
N ALA A 66 8.09 -0.56 -2.00
CA ALA A 66 8.94 0.56 -1.62
C ALA A 66 8.38 1.90 -2.15
N GLU A 67 8.00 1.96 -3.42
CA GLU A 67 7.36 3.13 -4.02
C GLU A 67 6.04 3.47 -3.33
N PHE A 68 5.25 2.49 -2.91
CA PHE A 68 3.98 2.74 -2.22
C PHE A 68 4.20 3.38 -0.85
N MET A 69 5.26 2.98 -0.13
CA MET A 69 5.69 3.64 1.10
C MET A 69 6.17 5.07 0.83
N GLU A 70 6.91 5.31 -0.25
CA GLU A 70 7.38 6.64 -0.63
C GLU A 70 6.25 7.57 -1.13
N ARG A 71 5.34 7.07 -1.96
CA ARG A 71 4.15 7.80 -2.41
C ARG A 71 3.26 8.18 -1.23
N ARG A 72 3.16 7.31 -0.22
CA ARG A 72 2.45 7.64 1.02
C ARG A 72 3.09 8.80 1.78
N ARG A 73 4.43 8.91 1.77
CA ARG A 73 5.15 10.08 2.30
C ARG A 73 4.93 11.33 1.45
N ARG A 74 4.98 11.22 0.12
CA ARG A 74 4.78 12.36 -0.80
C ARG A 74 3.35 12.90 -0.71
N PHE A 75 2.33 12.06 -0.74
CA PHE A 75 0.94 12.49 -0.55
C PHE A 75 0.72 13.12 0.83
N ALA A 76 1.36 12.61 1.89
CA ALA A 76 1.27 13.25 3.21
C ALA A 76 1.89 14.65 3.21
N LEU A 77 3.04 14.83 2.55
CA LEU A 77 3.69 16.14 2.40
C LEU A 77 2.87 17.10 1.53
N GLU A 78 2.33 16.64 0.40
CA GLU A 78 1.46 17.46 -0.46
C GLU A 78 0.16 17.86 0.24
N THR A 79 -0.46 16.94 0.97
CA THR A 79 -1.69 17.23 1.72
C THR A 79 -1.42 18.22 2.86
N VAL A 80 -0.33 18.04 3.61
CA VAL A 80 0.07 18.98 4.67
C VAL A 80 0.44 20.35 4.10
N GLY A 81 1.18 20.38 2.98
CA GLY A 81 1.53 21.61 2.28
C GLY A 81 0.30 22.37 1.78
N ALA A 82 -0.66 21.66 1.17
CA ALA A 82 -1.93 22.25 0.72
C ALA A 82 -2.76 22.78 1.89
N LEU A 83 -2.83 22.05 3.01
CA LEU A 83 -3.53 22.50 4.21
C LEU A 83 -2.90 23.76 4.82
N LEU A 84 -1.57 23.84 4.88
CA LEU A 84 -0.86 25.02 5.36
C LEU A 84 -1.07 26.24 4.44
N LEU A 85 -1.09 26.03 3.13
CA LEU A 85 -1.40 27.08 2.15
C LEU A 85 -2.81 27.63 2.31
N ILE A 86 -3.81 26.74 2.43
CA ILE A 86 -5.21 27.13 2.69
C ILE A 86 -5.30 27.88 4.03
N PHE A 87 -4.66 27.38 5.07
CA PHE A 87 -4.64 28.02 6.38
C PHE A 87 -4.04 29.43 6.32
N ALA A 88 -2.90 29.59 5.64
CA ALA A 88 -2.26 30.89 5.44
C ALA A 88 -3.15 31.87 4.65
N LEU A 89 -3.84 31.40 3.61
CA LEU A 89 -4.80 32.19 2.84
C LEU A 89 -5.97 32.66 3.69
N VAL A 90 -6.55 31.77 4.51
CA VAL A 90 -7.63 32.10 5.44
C VAL A 90 -7.17 33.13 6.47
N MET A 91 -5.99 32.93 7.07
CA MET A 91 -5.41 33.87 8.03
C MET A 91 -5.16 35.25 7.39
N TYR A 92 -4.61 35.28 6.18
CA TYR A 92 -4.37 36.52 5.44
C TYR A 92 -5.68 37.27 5.15
N TRP A 93 -6.73 36.53 4.76
CA TRP A 93 -8.05 37.12 4.48
C TRP A 93 -8.72 37.66 5.74
N MET A 94 -8.52 36.99 6.89
CA MET A 94 -9.10 37.39 8.18
C MET A 94 -8.33 38.53 8.86
N ASN A 95 -7.06 38.75 8.47
CA ASN A 95 -6.20 39.82 8.99
C ASN A 95 -6.20 41.08 8.10
N ARG A 96 -7.05 41.14 7.09
CA ARG A 96 -7.23 42.27 6.18
C ARG A 96 -8.59 42.92 6.42
#